data_AF-A0A7K3PC03-F1
#
_entry.id   AF-A0A7K3PC03-F1
#
_cell.length_a   1.000
_cell.length_b   1.000
_cell.length_c   1.000
_cell.angle_alpha   90.00
_cell.angle_beta   90.00
_cell.angle_gamma   90.00
#
_symmetry.space_group_name_H-M   'P 1'
#
loop_
_entity.id
_entity.type
_entity.pdbx_description
1 polymer ?
#
loop_
_entity_poly.entity_id
_entity_poly.type
_entity_poly.pdbx_seq_one_letter_code
_entity_poly.pdbx_strand_id
1 'polypeptide(L)'
;HEHEPAVLDALLHAAARCAGEELRGLVHRTGLLLVRTPDGATRFDRALVDLARHLPGFATRLTGWLTDAPQDWAALVGPSTRRTIERLAGVRVPA
;
A
#
# COMPACT_ATOMS: atom_id res chain seq x y z
N HIS A 1 5.25 17.96 14.10
CA HIS A 1 5.54 17.00 13.02
C HIS A 1 6.20 15.78 13.63
N GLU A 2 5.44 14.78 14.10
CA GLU A 2 6.06 13.58 14.71
C GLU A 2 5.12 12.36 14.76
N HIS A 3 4.35 12.13 13.68
CA HIS A 3 3.55 10.90 13.51
C HIS A 3 3.90 10.12 12.22
N GLU A 4 4.83 10.65 11.41
CA GLU A 4 5.17 10.11 10.08
C GLU A 4 6.01 8.82 10.10
N PRO A 5 7.06 8.69 10.93
CA PRO A 5 7.81 7.44 11.02
C PRO A 5 6.96 6.34 11.68
N ALA A 6 6.17 6.71 12.69
CA ALA A 6 5.43 5.76 13.52
C ALA A 6 4.33 5.02 12.74
N VAL A 7 3.67 5.65 11.77
CA VAL A 7 2.61 4.98 10.97
C VAL A 7 3.21 4.01 9.95
N LEU A 8 4.29 4.41 9.26
CA LEU A 8 5.01 3.53 8.35
C LEU A 8 5.64 2.35 9.11
N ASP A 9 6.24 2.63 10.27
CA ASP A 9 6.82 1.62 11.15
C ASP A 9 5.75 0.68 11.72
N ALA A 10 4.60 1.20 12.13
CA ALA A 10 3.46 0.38 12.55
C ALA A 10 2.92 -0.49 11.41
N LEU A 11 2.85 0.04 10.19
CA LEU A 11 2.42 -0.70 9.01
C LEU A 11 3.42 -1.82 8.67
N LEU A 12 4.73 -1.55 8.74
CA LEU A 12 5.79 -2.55 8.53
C LEU A 12 5.78 -3.61 9.62
N HIS A 13 5.68 -3.22 10.89
CA HIS A 13 5.56 -4.14 12.02
C HIS A 13 4.34 -5.04 11.91
N ALA A 14 3.21 -4.51 11.48
CA ALA A 14 2.01 -5.31 11.28
C ALA A 14 2.08 -6.16 10.01
N ALA A 15 2.68 -5.68 8.92
CA ALA A 15 2.92 -6.48 7.72
C ALA A 15 3.85 -7.67 7.99
N ALA A 16 4.82 -7.51 8.88
CA ALA A 16 5.65 -8.62 9.36
C ALA A 16 4.88 -9.65 10.20
N ARG A 17 3.69 -9.29 10.71
CA ARG A 17 2.87 -10.12 11.60
C ARG A 17 1.58 -10.65 10.98
N CYS A 18 1.09 -10.05 9.90
CA CYS A 18 -0.21 -10.36 9.30
C CYS A 18 -0.08 -11.04 7.93
N ALA A 19 -0.94 -12.03 7.68
CA ALA A 19 -1.14 -12.63 6.36
C ALA A 19 -2.53 -12.24 5.80
N GLY A 20 -2.65 -12.14 4.47
CA GLY A 20 -3.95 -12.05 3.79
C GLY A 20 -4.79 -10.80 4.12
N GLU A 21 -6.07 -11.01 4.48
CA GLU A 21 -7.10 -9.97 4.67
C GLU A 21 -6.83 -9.00 5.82
N GLU A 22 -6.12 -9.42 6.88
CA GLU A 22 -5.74 -8.51 7.96
C GLU A 22 -4.81 -7.40 7.49
N LEU A 23 -3.89 -7.73 6.57
CA LEU A 23 -3.01 -6.75 5.96
C LEU A 23 -3.78 -5.78 5.06
N ARG A 24 -4.75 -6.29 4.28
CA ARG A 24 -5.65 -5.45 3.45
C ARG A 24 -6.37 -4.42 4.32
N GLY A 25 -7.00 -4.87 5.40
CA GLY A 25 -7.75 -4.01 6.31
C GLY A 25 -6.88 -2.97 7.02
N LEU A 26 -5.64 -3.32 7.37
CA LEU A 26 -4.70 -2.37 7.95
C LEU A 26 -4.25 -1.29 6.95
N VAL A 27 -3.85 -1.71 5.74
CA VAL A 27 -3.42 -0.79 4.68
C VAL A 27 -4.55 0.18 4.33
N HIS A 28 -5.78 -0.33 4.22
CA HIS A 28 -6.96 0.48 3.93
C HIS A 28 -7.25 1.51 5.03
N ARG A 29 -7.32 1.08 6.30
CA ARG A 29 -7.51 1.99 7.45
C ARG A 29 -6.41 3.05 7.55
N THR A 30 -5.16 2.67 7.29
CA THR A 30 -4.02 3.60 7.29
C THR A 30 -4.14 4.62 6.16
N GLY A 31 -4.53 4.17 4.95
CA GLY A 31 -4.81 5.03 3.82
C GLY A 31 -5.87 6.08 4.14
N LEU A 32 -7.02 5.65 4.67
CA LEU A 32 -8.11 6.55 5.09
C LEU A 32 -7.65 7.64 6.07
N LEU A 33 -6.74 7.31 7.00
CA LEU A 33 -6.23 8.29 7.97
C LEU A 33 -5.29 9.32 7.32
N LEU A 34 -4.46 8.90 6.37
CA LEU A 34 -3.42 9.73 5.76
C LEU A 34 -3.96 10.62 4.64
N VAL A 35 -4.88 10.14 3.80
CA VAL A 35 -5.39 10.89 2.65
C VAL A 35 -6.26 12.10 3.03
N ARG A 36 -6.55 12.29 4.32
CA ARG A 36 -7.18 13.51 4.86
C ARG A 36 -6.39 14.78 4.57
N THR A 37 -5.13 14.66 4.15
CA THR A 37 -4.28 15.78 3.71
C THR A 37 -3.57 15.42 2.40
N PRO A 38 -3.28 16.40 1.51
CA PRO A 38 -2.50 16.15 0.29
C PRO A 38 -1.13 15.53 0.56
N ASP A 39 -0.44 16.00 1.61
CA ASP A 39 0.87 15.44 1.98
C ASP A 39 0.74 14.00 2.47
N GLY A 40 -0.30 13.70 3.24
CA GLY A 40 -0.57 12.34 3.70
C GLY A 40 -0.93 11.38 2.56
N ALA A 41 -1.70 11.83 1.57
CA ALA A 41 -1.94 11.05 0.35
C ALA A 41 -0.63 10.73 -0.39
N THR A 42 0.22 11.75 -0.58
CA THR A 42 1.53 11.57 -1.22
C THR A 42 2.43 10.60 -0.43
N ARG A 43 2.38 10.64 0.90
CA ARG A 43 3.14 9.71 1.76
C ARG A 43 2.61 8.28 1.66
N PHE A 44 1.30 8.12 1.67
CA PHE A 44 0.68 6.80 1.54
C PHE A 44 1.05 6.16 0.21
N ASP A 45 0.98 6.91 -0.88
CA ASP A 45 1.42 6.48 -2.21
C ASP A 45 2.90 6.00 -2.20
N ARG A 46 3.81 6.79 -1.60
CA ARG A 46 5.22 6.40 -1.48
C ARG A 46 5.41 5.13 -0.66
N ALA A 47 4.71 4.99 0.46
CA ALA A 47 4.79 3.82 1.33
C ALA A 47 4.33 2.54 0.61
N LEU A 48 3.24 2.60 -0.15
CA LEU A 48 2.76 1.46 -0.95
C LEU A 48 3.79 1.00 -1.98
N VAL A 49 4.43 1.94 -2.68
CA VAL A 49 5.49 1.64 -3.65
C VAL A 49 6.70 1.02 -2.95
N ASP A 50 7.07 1.53 -1.78
CA ASP A 50 8.20 1.02 -1.01
C ASP A 50 7.97 -0.43 -0.55
N LEU A 51 6.80 -0.72 0.02
CA LEU A 51 6.40 -2.07 0.40
C LEU A 51 6.35 -3.02 -0.79
N ALA A 52 5.84 -2.55 -1.93
CA ALA A 52 5.77 -3.36 -3.15
C ALA A 52 7.14 -3.73 -3.71
N ARG A 53 8.17 -2.94 -3.41
CA ARG A 53 9.56 -3.24 -3.78
C ARG A 53 10.24 -4.18 -2.79
N HIS A 54 9.99 -3.99 -1.50
CA HIS A 54 10.74 -4.68 -0.44
C HIS A 54 10.07 -5.93 0.11
N LEU A 55 8.74 -6.05 0.02
CA LEU A 55 7.99 -7.20 0.52
C LEU A 55 7.58 -8.13 -0.63
N PRO A 56 8.12 -9.37 -0.67
CA PRO A 56 7.75 -10.35 -1.69
C PRO A 56 6.24 -10.59 -1.77
N GLY A 57 5.71 -10.54 -2.99
CA GLY A 57 4.28 -10.78 -3.28
C GLY A 57 3.32 -9.66 -2.85
N PHE A 58 3.81 -8.58 -2.20
CA PHE A 58 2.94 -7.47 -1.80
C PHE A 58 2.34 -6.76 -3.02
N ALA A 59 3.14 -6.52 -4.07
CA ALA A 59 2.66 -5.90 -5.30
C ALA A 59 1.49 -6.70 -5.91
N THR A 60 1.64 -8.02 -6.02
CA THR A 60 0.58 -8.91 -6.54
C THR A 60 -0.69 -8.87 -5.70
N ARG A 61 -0.58 -8.92 -4.35
CA ARG A 61 -1.75 -8.83 -3.46
C ARG A 61 -2.45 -7.47 -3.59
N LEU A 62 -1.68 -6.38 -3.60
CA LEU A 62 -2.23 -5.04 -3.73
C LEU A 62 -2.93 -4.87 -5.09
N THR A 63 -2.34 -5.34 -6.18
CA THR A 63 -3.02 -5.37 -7.49
C THR A 63 -4.33 -6.16 -7.45
N GLY A 64 -4.37 -7.28 -6.73
CA GLY A 64 -5.61 -8.02 -6.47
C GLY A 64 -6.66 -7.16 -5.80
N TRP A 65 -6.34 -6.53 -4.67
CA TRP A 65 -7.29 -5.66 -3.94
C TRP A 65 -7.79 -4.48 -4.78
N LEU A 66 -6.90 -3.85 -5.55
CA LEU A 66 -7.22 -2.75 -6.47
C LEU A 66 -8.11 -3.17 -7.64
N THR A 67 -8.13 -4.46 -7.96
CA THR A 67 -8.95 -5.05 -9.04
C THR A 67 -10.29 -5.55 -8.50
N ASP A 68 -10.29 -6.13 -7.31
CA ASP A 68 -11.48 -6.71 -6.68
C ASP A 68 -12.43 -5.63 -6.15
N ALA A 69 -11.91 -4.50 -5.65
CA ALA A 69 -12.72 -3.41 -5.10
C ALA A 69 -12.21 -2.01 -5.50
N PRO A 70 -12.16 -1.67 -6.80
CA PRO A 70 -11.52 -0.44 -7.29
C PRO A 70 -12.02 0.86 -6.63
N GLN A 71 -13.27 0.87 -6.19
CA GLN A 71 -14.02 1.99 -5.62
C GLN A 71 -13.54 2.30 -4.20
N ASP A 72 -13.24 1.25 -3.43
CA ASP A 72 -12.72 1.36 -2.06
C ASP A 72 -11.30 1.96 -2.02
N TRP A 73 -10.59 1.88 -3.15
CA TRP A 73 -9.19 2.28 -3.29
C TRP A 73 -8.96 3.49 -4.17
N ALA A 74 -9.92 3.88 -5.02
CA ALA A 74 -9.76 4.98 -5.99
C ALA A 74 -9.47 6.32 -5.31
N ALA A 75 -10.05 6.57 -4.13
CA ALA A 75 -9.77 7.75 -3.33
C ALA A 75 -8.46 7.66 -2.52
N LEU A 76 -7.89 6.46 -2.40
CA LEU A 76 -6.73 6.19 -1.56
C LEU A 76 -5.42 6.14 -2.34
N VAL A 77 -5.46 5.63 -3.57
CA VAL A 77 -4.26 5.33 -4.36
C VAL A 77 -4.22 6.18 -5.61
N GLY A 78 -3.17 6.99 -5.75
CA GLY A 78 -2.97 7.83 -6.92
C GLY A 78 -2.82 7.01 -8.22
N PRO A 79 -3.26 7.52 -9.38
CA PRO A 79 -3.14 6.80 -10.66
C PRO A 79 -1.70 6.39 -11.01
N SER A 80 -0.72 7.23 -10.68
CA SER A 80 0.70 6.94 -10.91
C SER A 80 1.23 5.83 -10.00
N THR A 81 0.78 5.79 -8.75
CA THR A 81 1.08 4.70 -7.81
C THR A 81 0.50 3.40 -8.32
N ARG A 82 -0.80 3.40 -8.69
CA ARG A 82 -1.48 2.22 -9.24
C ARG A 82 -0.69 1.61 -10.40
N ARG A 83 -0.32 2.41 -11.41
CA ARG A 83 0.50 1.94 -12.54
C ARG A 83 1.85 1.38 -12.12
N THR A 84 2.48 1.99 -11.10
CA THR A 84 3.76 1.51 -10.57
C THR A 84 3.61 0.15 -9.91
N ILE A 85 2.57 -0.05 -9.09
CA ILE A 85 2.26 -1.32 -8.43
C ILE A 85 1.95 -2.41 -9.45
N GLU A 86 1.09 -2.12 -10.44
CA GLU A 86 0.75 -3.07 -11.51
C GLU A 86 2.00 -3.50 -12.29
N ARG A 87 2.91 -2.56 -12.58
CA ARG A 87 4.21 -2.88 -13.20
C ARG A 87 5.03 -3.82 -12.31
N LEU A 88 5.18 -3.52 -11.01
CA LEU A 88 5.94 -4.35 -10.08
C LEU A 88 5.33 -5.76 -9.92
N ALA A 89 3.99 -5.88 -9.94
CA ALA A 89 3.31 -7.16 -9.90
C ALA A 89 3.51 -7.98 -11.18
N GLY A 90 3.62 -7.31 -12.34
CA GLY A 90 3.91 -7.93 -13.63
C GLY A 90 5.38 -8.29 -13.84
N VAL A 91 6.31 -7.65 -13.12
CA VAL A 91 7.71 -8.06 -13.06
C VAL A 91 7.81 -9.34 -12.24
N ARG A 92 7.68 -10.50 -12.90
CA ARG A 92 8.15 -11.75 -12.31
C ARG A 92 9.66 -11.64 -12.14
N VAL A 93 10.14 -11.48 -10.90
CA VAL A 93 11.54 -11.78 -10.59
C VAL A 93 11.64 -13.30 -10.58
N PRO A 94 12.44 -13.92 -11.47
CA PRO A 94 12.70 -15.36 -11.37
C PRO A 94 13.40 -15.62 -10.04
N ALA A 95 12.81 -16.49 -9.23
CA ALA A 95 13.46 -17.13 -8.08
C ALA A 95 14.20 -18.39 -8.54
#